data_AF-A0A2W4TY13-F1
#
_entry.id   AF-A0A2W4TY13-F1
#
_cell.length_a   1.000
_cell.length_b   1.000
_cell.length_c   1.000
_cell.angle_alpha   90.00
_cell.angle_beta   90.00
_cell.angle_gamma   90.00
#
_symmetry.space_group_name_H-M   'P 1'
#
loop_
_entity.id
_entity.type
_entity.pdbx_description
1 polymer ?
#
loop_
_entity_poly.entity_id
_entity_poly.type
_entity_poly.pdbx_seq_one_letter_code
_entity_poly.pdbx_strand_id
1 'polypeptide(L)'
;MFKKFRYRIRLNAALRELDIQPATLNPVFRDEVVAMGLRENLAPKEAAMEVLSVVYPGLNLVDRLGTLAVIRRWRRSACVRESRFQRALNGNLSDLQSTAFRDK
;
A
#
# COMPACT_ATOMS: atom_id res chain seq x y z
N MET A 1 -11.49 20.72 -4.69
CA MET A 1 -11.28 20.13 -3.33
C MET A 1 -11.92 18.75 -3.13
N PHE A 2 -13.15 18.50 -3.62
CA PHE A 2 -13.86 17.21 -3.41
C PHE A 2 -13.10 15.95 -3.86
N LYS A 3 -12.37 15.98 -4.98
CA LYS A 3 -11.59 14.83 -5.46
C LYS A 3 -10.47 14.44 -4.47
N LYS A 4 -9.74 15.43 -3.94
CA LYS A 4 -8.68 15.23 -2.93
C LYS A 4 -9.25 14.66 -1.64
N PHE A 5 -10.39 15.19 -1.18
CA PHE A 5 -11.05 14.70 0.04
C PHE A 5 -11.55 13.25 -0.11
N ARG A 6 -12.24 12.94 -1.21
CA ARG A 6 -12.67 11.56 -1.52
C ARG A 6 -11.48 10.60 -1.65
N TYR A 7 -10.40 11.04 -2.29
CA TYR A 7 -9.17 10.26 -2.41
C TYR A 7 -8.57 9.95 -1.03
N ARG A 8 -8.47 10.96 -0.16
CA ARG A 8 -7.96 10.81 1.21
C ARG A 8 -8.77 9.82 2.03
N ILE A 9 -10.11 9.85 1.92
CA ILE A 9 -10.98 8.87 2.60
C ILE A 9 -10.67 7.45 2.11
N ARG A 10 -10.60 7.24 0.78
CA ARG A 10 -10.31 5.92 0.21
C ARG A 10 -8.89 5.44 0.52
N LEU A 11 -7.93 6.34 0.57
CA LEU A 11 -6.55 6.05 0.97
C LEU A 11 -6.51 5.60 2.43
N ASN A 12 -7.18 6.32 3.33
CA ASN A 12 -7.28 5.93 4.74
C ASN A 12 -7.94 4.56 4.91
N ALA A 13 -8.96 4.24 4.11
CA ALA A 13 -9.57 2.91 4.11
C ALA A 13 -8.58 1.83 3.64
N ALA A 14 -7.82 2.10 2.57
CA ALA A 14 -6.80 1.17 2.07
C ALA A 14 -5.64 0.96 3.07
N LEU A 15 -5.23 2.02 3.78
CA LEU A 15 -4.23 1.92 4.85
C LEU A 15 -4.73 1.07 6.03
N ARG A 16 -5.99 1.26 6.43
CA ARG A 16 -6.62 0.42 7.47
C ARG A 16 -6.77 -1.03 7.05
N GLU A 17 -7.05 -1.30 5.77
CA GLU A 17 -7.03 -2.67 5.25
C GLU A 17 -5.64 -3.32 5.40
N LEU A 18 -4.56 -2.53 5.30
CA LEU A 18 -3.17 -2.98 5.55
C LEU A 18 -2.78 -2.96 7.02
N ASP A 19 -3.74 -2.75 7.94
CA ASP A 19 -3.52 -2.57 9.38
C ASP A 19 -2.60 -1.38 9.75
N ILE A 20 -2.42 -0.44 8.81
CA ILE A 20 -1.69 0.80 9.04
C ILE A 20 -2.67 1.84 9.56
N GLN A 21 -2.51 2.25 10.81
CA GLN A 21 -3.30 3.35 11.38
C GLN A 21 -2.91 4.66 10.70
N PRO A 22 -3.82 5.35 9.99
CA PRO A 22 -3.45 6.60 9.32
C PRO A 22 -2.99 7.69 10.30
N ALA A 23 -3.40 7.61 11.57
CA ALA A 23 -3.02 8.57 12.60
C ALA A 23 -1.54 8.49 13.01
N THR A 24 -0.91 7.32 12.88
CA THR A 24 0.51 7.12 13.23
C THR A 24 1.47 7.62 12.15
N LEU A 25 0.95 7.86 10.94
CA LEU A 25 1.74 8.43 9.83
C LEU A 25 1.92 9.94 9.99
N ASN A 26 3.11 10.43 9.66
CA ASN A 26 3.38 11.87 9.58
C ASN A 26 2.34 12.54 8.66
N PRO A 27 1.64 13.60 9.12
CA PRO A 27 0.62 14.28 8.33
C PRO A 27 1.16 14.87 7.02
N VAL A 28 2.41 15.34 7.00
CA VAL A 28 3.08 15.86 5.79
C VAL A 28 3.25 14.76 4.76
N PHE A 29 3.77 13.61 5.18
CA PHE A 29 3.94 12.44 4.32
C PHE A 29 2.60 11.96 3.74
N ARG A 30 1.52 11.97 4.54
CA ARG A 30 0.18 11.63 4.05
C ARG A 30 -0.31 12.58 2.95
N ASP A 31 -0.08 13.88 3.11
CA ASP A 31 -0.48 14.86 2.10
C ASP A 31 0.36 14.74 0.82
N GLU A 32 1.65 14.40 0.93
CA GLU A 32 2.52 14.09 -0.21
C GLU A 32 2.03 12.85 -0.96
N VAL A 33 1.68 11.78 -0.26
CA VAL A 33 1.14 10.55 -0.88
C VAL A 33 -0.17 10.82 -1.61
N VAL A 34 -1.05 11.65 -1.04
CA VAL A 34 -2.29 12.07 -1.72
C VAL A 34 -1.97 12.91 -2.96
N ALA A 35 -1.00 13.83 -2.87
CA ALA A 35 -0.60 14.66 -4.02
C ALA A 35 0.02 13.80 -5.13
N MET A 36 0.92 12.88 -4.79
CA MET A 36 1.53 11.90 -5.70
C MET A 36 0.45 11.03 -6.34
N GLY A 37 -0.48 10.49 -5.55
CA GLY A 37 -1.57 9.65 -6.06
C GLY A 37 -2.46 10.36 -7.07
N LEU A 38 -2.74 11.65 -6.87
CA LEU A 38 -3.48 12.47 -7.82
C LEU A 38 -2.65 12.82 -9.07
N ARG A 39 -1.36 13.14 -8.90
CA ARG A 39 -0.44 13.50 -9.99
C ARG A 39 -0.18 12.32 -10.93
N GLU A 40 0.00 11.13 -10.37
CA GLU A 40 0.34 9.91 -11.11
C GLU A 40 -0.88 9.05 -11.46
N ASN A 41 -2.09 9.54 -11.18
CA ASN A 41 -3.34 8.80 -11.37
C ASN A 41 -3.34 7.42 -10.71
N LEU A 42 -2.79 7.31 -9.50
CA LEU A 42 -2.75 6.07 -8.74
C LEU A 42 -4.08 5.80 -8.06
N ALA A 43 -4.51 4.54 -8.06
CA ALA A 43 -5.58 4.11 -7.19
C ALA A 43 -5.19 4.32 -5.72
N PRO A 44 -6.14 4.61 -4.82
CA PRO A 44 -5.84 4.77 -3.38
C PRO A 44 -5.12 3.56 -2.77
N LYS A 45 -5.38 2.35 -3.29
CA LYS A 45 -4.68 1.11 -2.89
C LYS A 45 -3.23 1.06 -3.38
N GLU A 46 -2.95 1.60 -4.57
CA GLU A 46 -1.59 1.72 -5.10
C GLU A 46 -0.78 2.73 -4.29
N ALA A 47 -1.36 3.89 -3.96
CA ALA A 47 -0.72 4.87 -3.09
C ALA A 47 -0.50 4.32 -1.67
N ALA A 48 -1.41 3.48 -1.16
CA ALA A 48 -1.21 2.78 0.12
C ALA A 48 -0.03 1.78 0.08
N MET A 49 0.26 1.18 -1.08
CA MET A 49 1.44 0.32 -1.24
C MET A 49 2.75 1.11 -1.19
N GLU A 50 2.79 2.33 -1.73
CA GLU A 50 3.95 3.22 -1.60
C GLU A 50 4.17 3.65 -0.14
N VAL A 51 3.10 3.82 0.64
CA VAL A 51 3.21 4.02 2.10
C VAL A 51 3.76 2.77 2.77
N LEU A 52 3.24 1.59 2.40
CA LEU A 52 3.68 0.33 2.97
C LEU A 52 5.17 0.10 2.73
N SER A 53 5.71 0.34 1.53
CA SER A 53 7.15 0.13 1.24
C SER A 53 8.09 0.95 2.15
N VAL A 54 7.62 2.09 2.65
CA VAL A 54 8.36 2.95 3.60
C VAL A 54 8.27 2.42 5.03
N VAL A 55 7.10 1.93 5.46
CA VAL A 55 6.88 1.47 6.84
C VAL A 55 7.28 0.00 7.04
N TYR A 56 7.29 -0.79 5.97
CA TYR A 56 7.54 -2.23 5.97
C TYR A 56 8.82 -2.67 6.71
N PRO A 57 9.98 -1.99 6.58
CA PRO A 57 11.18 -2.36 7.31
C PRO A 57 11.00 -2.33 8.83
N GLY A 58 10.12 -1.46 9.34
CA GLY A 58 9.81 -1.32 10.76
C GLY A 58 8.67 -2.21 11.28
N LEU A 59 7.99 -2.95 10.41
CA LEU A 59 6.89 -3.83 10.82
C LEU A 59 7.42 -5.12 11.46
N ASN A 60 6.71 -5.61 12.49
CA ASN A 60 6.98 -6.92 13.09
C ASN A 60 6.50 -8.06 12.16
N LEU A 61 6.87 -9.30 12.46
CA LEU A 61 6.55 -10.46 11.61
C LEU A 61 5.04 -10.67 11.41
N VAL A 62 4.22 -10.44 12.44
CA VAL A 62 2.76 -10.64 12.38
C VAL A 62 2.12 -9.60 11.45
N ASP A 63 2.52 -8.34 11.59
CA ASP A 63 2.06 -7.23 10.74
C ASP A 63 2.48 -7.44 9.28
N ARG A 64 3.69 -7.96 9.05
CA ARG A 64 4.18 -8.34 7.72
C ARG A 64 3.33 -9.45 7.09
N LEU A 65 2.90 -10.44 7.87
CA LEU A 65 2.03 -11.52 7.38
C LEU A 65 0.60 -11.02 7.12
N GLY A 66 0.08 -10.12 7.95
CA GLY A 66 -1.23 -9.49 7.76
C GLY A 66 -1.28 -8.64 6.48
N THR A 67 -0.30 -7.76 6.31
CA THR A 67 -0.14 -6.93 5.09
C THR A 67 0.00 -7.79 3.83
N LEU A 68 0.74 -8.90 3.90
CA LEU A 68 0.85 -9.88 2.83
C LEU A 68 -0.49 -10.46 2.37
N ALA A 69 -1.33 -10.89 3.31
CA ALA A 69 -2.64 -11.47 3.00
C ALA A 69 -3.54 -10.46 2.28
N VAL A 70 -3.49 -9.20 2.70
CA VAL A 70 -4.27 -8.10 2.12
C VAL A 70 -3.79 -7.79 0.70
N ILE A 71 -2.48 -7.70 0.50
CA ILE A 71 -1.92 -7.45 -0.84
C ILE A 71 -2.27 -8.58 -1.82
N ARG A 72 -2.21 -9.85 -1.37
CA ARG A 72 -2.66 -10.99 -2.19
C ARG A 72 -4.12 -10.88 -2.58
N ARG A 73 -4.99 -10.46 -1.65
CA ARG A 73 -6.41 -10.22 -1.92
C ARG A 73 -6.59 -9.12 -2.98
N TRP A 74 -5.87 -8.01 -2.85
CA TRP A 74 -5.93 -6.91 -3.82
C TRP A 74 -5.47 -7.31 -5.22
N ARG A 75 -4.41 -8.13 -5.31
CA ARG A 75 -3.90 -8.67 -6.57
C ARG A 75 -4.94 -9.58 -7.24
N ARG A 76 -5.55 -10.51 -6.48
CA ARG A 76 -6.61 -11.40 -7.00
C ARG A 76 -7.83 -10.64 -7.51
N SER A 77 -8.18 -9.51 -6.90
CA SER A 77 -9.31 -8.67 -7.30
C SER A 77 -8.97 -7.63 -8.37
N ALA A 78 -7.78 -7.69 -8.99
CA ALA A 78 -7.30 -6.69 -9.97
C ALA A 78 -7.41 -5.24 -9.49
N CYS A 79 -7.34 -5.01 -8.16
CA CYS A 79 -7.51 -3.69 -7.55
C CYS A 79 -6.25 -2.82 -7.65
N VAL A 80 -5.11 -3.42 -8.02
CA VAL A 80 -3.79 -2.83 -8.11
C VAL A 80 -3.15 -3.30 -9.42
N ARG A 81 -2.55 -2.40 -10.19
CA ARG A 81 -1.84 -2.77 -11.42
C ARG A 81 -0.59 -3.57 -11.10
N GLU A 82 -0.33 -4.61 -11.88
CA GLU A 82 0.83 -5.50 -11.71
C GLU A 82 2.17 -4.74 -11.76
N SER A 83 2.29 -3.71 -12.60
CA SER A 83 3.50 -2.89 -12.67
C SER A 83 3.80 -2.11 -11.39
N ARG A 84 2.77 -1.67 -10.66
CA ARG A 84 2.91 -1.00 -9.36
C ARG A 84 3.19 -1.99 -8.24
N PHE A 85 2.59 -3.18 -8.34
CA PHE A 85 2.91 -4.29 -7.46
C PHE A 85 4.39 -4.68 -7.55
N GLN A 86 4.92 -4.88 -8.77
CA GLN A 86 6.34 -5.19 -8.97
C GLN A 86 7.30 -4.08 -8.53
N ARG A 87 6.92 -2.81 -8.72
CA ARG A 87 7.72 -1.68 -8.21
C ARG A 87 7.83 -1.70 -6.69
N ALA A 88 6.74 -1.97 -5.99
CA ALA A 88 6.76 -2.05 -4.53
C ALA A 88 7.58 -3.26 -4.05
N LEU A 89 7.51 -4.41 -4.74
CA LEU A 89 8.38 -5.57 -4.49
C LEU A 89 9.86 -5.25 -4.61
N ASN A 90 10.26 -4.54 -5.66
CA ASN A 90 11.66 -4.17 -5.89
C ASN A 90 12.16 -3.06 -4.93
N GLY A 91 11.25 -2.32 -4.31
CA GLY A 91 11.55 -1.13 -3.51
C GLY A 91 11.36 -1.29 -2.00
N ASN A 92 11.70 -2.46 -1.43
CA ASN A 92 11.69 -2.84 0.01
C ASN A 92 10.64 -3.88 0.44
N LEU A 93 9.81 -4.38 -0.49
CA LEU A 93 8.91 -5.53 -0.22
C LEU A 93 9.47 -6.85 -0.77
N SER A 94 10.79 -6.95 -0.93
CA SER A 94 11.47 -8.12 -1.53
C SER A 94 11.21 -9.42 -0.74
N ASP A 95 11.01 -9.33 0.59
CA ASP A 95 10.63 -10.47 1.44
C ASP A 95 9.25 -11.07 1.07
N LEU A 96 8.40 -10.31 0.37
CA LEU A 96 7.12 -10.82 -0.13
C LEU A 96 7.31 -11.77 -1.32
N GLN A 97 8.47 -11.71 -1.98
CA GLN A 97 8.79 -12.52 -3.16
C GLN A 97 8.92 -14.00 -2.77
N SER A 98 9.62 -14.31 -1.67
CA SER A 98 9.81 -15.70 -1.19
C SER A 98 8.53 -16.40 -0.74
N THR A 99 7.46 -15.67 -0.41
CA THR A 99 6.15 -16.27 -0.09
C THR A 99 5.15 -16.17 -1.24
N ALA A 100 5.40 -15.32 -2.25
CA ALA A 100 4.61 -15.28 -3.48
C ALA A 100 4.91 -16.50 -4.38
N PHE A 101 6.10 -17.08 -4.27
CA PHE A 101 6.45 -18.38 -4.84
C PHE A 101 6.23 -19.50 -3.81
N ARG A 102 4.97 -19.85 -3.57
CA ARG A 102 4.66 -21.27 -3.33
C ARG A 102 3.78 -21.73 -4.46
N ASP A 103 4.45 -22.02 -5.57
CA ASP A 103 3.93 -22.93 -6.58
C ASP A 103 3.97 -24.34 -6.00
N LYS A 104 2.83 -25.02 -6.10
CA LYS A 104 2.50 -26.40 -5.69
C LYS A 104 2.23 -26.66 -4.21
#